data_AF-A0A2V7HIW5-F1
#
_entry.id   AF-A0A2V7HIW5-F1
#
_cell.length_a   1.000
_cell.length_b   1.000
_cell.length_c   1.000
_cell.angle_alpha   90.00
_cell.angle_beta   90.00
_cell.angle_gamma   90.00
#
_symmetry.space_group_name_H-M   'P 1'
#
loop_
_entity.id
_entity.type
_entity.pdbx_description
1 polymer ?
#
loop_
_entity_poly.entity_id
_entity_poly.type
_entity_poly.pdbx_seq_one_letter_code
_entity_poly.pdbx_strand_id
1 'polypeptide(L)'
;MAASAAGCGFASQSVESAIEQLCARYHACDALLTDSGTSALILAIRSIVPAGGTVAYPGYSCIDITAAAVAARVRVRLYDLDPATLSPDLESLEQCLRRGVDAIVV
;
A
#
# COMPACT_ATOMS: atom_id res chain seq x y z
N MET A 1 30.28 11.40 -29.66
CA MET A 1 28.87 11.02 -29.42
C MET A 1 28.50 11.47 -28.02
N ALA A 2 27.88 12.64 -27.90
CA ALA A 2 27.43 13.20 -26.63
C ALA A 2 26.09 12.55 -26.26
N ALA A 3 26.06 11.83 -25.13
CA ALA A 3 24.82 11.32 -24.56
C ALA A 3 24.00 12.49 -23.99
N SER A 4 22.71 12.48 -24.30
CA SER A 4 21.71 13.47 -23.89
C SER A 4 21.59 13.58 -22.37
N ALA A 5 22.24 14.59 -21.78
CA ALA A 5 22.04 14.99 -20.38
C ALA A 5 20.67 15.69 -20.16
N ALA A 6 20.02 16.12 -21.25
CA ALA A 6 18.73 16.83 -21.20
C ALA A 6 17.56 15.92 -20.80
N GLY A 7 17.63 14.61 -21.08
CA GLY A 7 16.57 13.65 -20.74
C GLY A 7 16.51 13.29 -19.26
N CYS A 8 17.66 13.17 -18.59
CA CYS A 8 17.71 12.86 -17.15
C CYS A 8 17.26 14.03 -16.27
N GLY A 9 17.55 15.28 -16.68
CA GLY A 9 17.20 16.47 -15.90
C GLY A 9 15.69 16.75 -15.86
N PHE A 10 14.97 16.51 -16.95
CA PHE A 10 13.51 16.65 -16.98
C PHE A 10 12.80 15.56 -16.17
N ALA A 11 13.30 14.32 -16.23
CA ALA A 11 12.74 13.21 -15.46
C ALA A 11 12.97 13.35 -13.95
N SER A 12 14.13 13.85 -13.52
CA SER A 12 14.38 14.09 -12.09
C SER A 12 13.55 15.26 -11.55
N GLN A 13 13.39 16.34 -12.33
CA GLN A 13 12.55 17.47 -11.95
C GLN A 13 11.05 17.11 -11.89
N SER A 14 10.58 16.26 -12.80
CA SER A 14 9.18 15.82 -12.79
C SER A 14 8.88 14.88 -11.62
N VAL A 15 9.83 13.99 -11.28
CA VAL A 15 9.73 13.11 -10.10
C VAL A 15 9.69 13.93 -8.81
N GLU A 16 10.60 14.89 -8.65
CA GLU A 16 10.65 15.76 -7.47
C GLU A 16 9.34 16.55 -7.31
N SER A 17 8.88 17.17 -8.40
CA SER A 17 7.61 17.92 -8.37
C SER A 17 6.41 17.03 -8.05
N ALA A 18 6.38 15.78 -8.52
CA ALA A 18 5.32 14.84 -8.17
C ALA A 18 5.36 14.47 -6.68
N ILE A 19 6.55 14.26 -6.12
CA ILE A 19 6.72 13.99 -4.67
C ILE A 19 6.24 15.18 -3.85
N GLU A 20 6.68 16.40 -4.16
CA GLU A 20 6.25 17.62 -3.48
C GLU A 20 4.72 17.79 -3.50
N GLN A 21 4.09 17.58 -4.67
CA GLN A 21 2.64 17.69 -4.82
C GLN A 21 1.89 16.62 -4.01
N LEU A 22 2.37 15.37 -4.01
CA LEU A 22 1.77 14.29 -3.23
C LEU A 22 1.89 14.55 -1.73
N CYS A 23 3.07 14.93 -1.25
CA CYS A 23 3.30 15.28 0.15
C CYS A 23 2.39 16.44 0.58
N ALA A 24 2.28 17.50 -0.23
CA ALA A 24 1.40 18.63 0.05
C ALA A 24 -0.09 18.21 0.07
N ARG A 25 -0.53 17.41 -0.91
CA ARG A 25 -1.94 17.01 -1.07
C ARG A 25 -2.42 16.06 0.01
N TYR A 26 -1.57 15.16 0.47
CA TYR A 26 -1.90 14.13 1.46
C TYR A 26 -1.37 14.45 2.87
N HIS A 27 -0.74 15.61 3.05
CA HIS A 27 -0.09 16.00 4.30
C HIS A 27 0.92 14.93 4.80
N ALA A 28 1.63 14.31 3.86
CA ALA A 28 2.64 13.30 4.15
C ALA A 28 4.01 13.93 4.39
N CYS A 29 4.83 13.30 5.23
CA CYS A 29 6.22 13.74 5.46
C CYS A 29 7.15 13.39 4.30
N ASP A 30 6.81 12.34 3.54
CA ASP A 30 7.60 11.83 2.41
C ASP A 30 6.69 11.02 1.46
N ALA A 31 7.14 10.84 0.21
CA ALA A 31 6.46 10.03 -0.80
C ALA A 31 7.45 9.26 -1.67
N LEU A 32 7.15 7.98 -1.90
CA LEU A 32 7.90 7.13 -2.82
C LEU A 32 7.06 6.85 -4.07
N LEU A 33 7.56 7.23 -5.23
CA LEU A 33 6.96 6.86 -6.51
C LEU A 33 7.31 5.40 -6.84
N THR A 34 6.31 4.65 -7.28
CA THR A 34 6.44 3.25 -7.70
C THR A 34 5.83 3.04 -9.08
N ASP A 35 6.11 1.91 -9.70
CA ASP A 35 5.57 1.54 -11.02
C ASP A 35 4.10 1.10 -10.98
N SER A 36 3.56 0.75 -9.80
CA SER A 36 2.17 0.34 -9.61
C SER A 36 1.72 0.42 -8.14
N GLY A 37 0.40 0.47 -7.91
CA GLY A 37 -0.17 0.34 -6.57
C GLY A 37 0.18 -0.98 -5.88
N THR A 38 0.30 -2.06 -6.65
CA THR A 38 0.72 -3.38 -6.13
C THR A 38 2.15 -3.32 -5.59
N SER A 39 3.09 -2.73 -6.34
CA SER A 39 4.47 -2.53 -5.89
C SER A 39 4.54 -1.64 -4.65
N ALA A 40 3.77 -0.55 -4.62
CA ALA A 40 3.67 0.31 -3.43
C ALA A 40 3.20 -0.47 -2.20
N LEU A 41 2.13 -1.27 -2.35
CA LEU A 41 1.58 -2.03 -1.23
C LEU A 41 2.53 -3.14 -0.76
N ILE A 42 3.27 -3.81 -1.66
CA ILE A 42 4.31 -4.77 -1.29
C ILE A 42 5.39 -4.11 -0.43
N LEU A 43 5.86 -2.92 -0.82
CA LEU A 43 6.87 -2.18 -0.07
C LEU A 43 6.34 -1.74 1.30
N ALA A 44 5.11 -1.24 1.36
CA ALA A 44 4.47 -0.83 2.60
C ALA A 44 4.30 -2.02 3.58
N ILE A 45 3.84 -3.18 3.10
CA ILE A 45 3.70 -4.37 3.95
C ILE A 45 5.06 -4.82 4.48
N ARG A 46 6.08 -4.92 3.60
CA ARG A 46 7.42 -5.39 4.00
C ARG A 46 8.14 -4.44 4.98
N SER A 47 7.80 -3.15 5.00
CA SER A 47 8.44 -2.18 5.88
C SER A 47 7.87 -2.18 7.30
N ILE A 48 6.61 -2.60 7.48
CA ILE A 48 5.92 -2.53 8.78
C ILE A 48 5.58 -3.91 9.37
N VAL A 49 5.43 -4.95 8.54
CA VAL A 49 5.03 -6.29 8.98
C VAL A 49 6.26 -7.19 9.11
N PRO A 50 6.47 -7.86 10.26
CA PRO A 50 7.58 -8.79 10.41
C PRO A 50 7.46 -9.97 9.44
N ALA A 51 8.58 -10.62 9.14
CA ALA A 51 8.59 -11.82 8.30
C ALA A 51 7.66 -12.90 8.89
N GLY A 52 6.69 -13.38 8.09
CA GLY A 52 5.66 -14.33 8.55
C GLY A 52 4.55 -13.71 9.41
N GLY A 53 4.55 -12.38 9.56
CA GLY A 53 3.47 -11.60 10.17
C GLY A 53 2.15 -11.72 9.41
N THR A 54 1.11 -11.08 9.93
CA THR A 54 -0.27 -11.20 9.46
C THR A 54 -0.85 -9.83 9.12
N VAL A 55 -1.39 -9.69 7.92
CA VAL A 55 -2.13 -8.51 7.48
C VAL A 55 -3.62 -8.84 7.44
N ALA A 56 -4.45 -7.91 7.89
CA ALA A 56 -5.89 -7.95 7.65
C ALA A 56 -6.31 -7.02 6.51
N TYR A 57 -7.22 -7.48 5.64
CA TYR A 57 -7.80 -6.67 4.56
C TYR A 57 -9.21 -7.14 4.19
N PRO A 58 -10.01 -6.34 3.45
CA PRO A 58 -11.38 -6.72 3.10
C PRO A 58 -11.44 -7.97 2.23
N GLY A 59 -12.37 -8.88 2.49
CA GLY A 59 -12.64 -10.02 1.62
C GLY A 59 -13.18 -9.60 0.25
N TYR A 60 -13.91 -8.49 0.20
CA TYR A 60 -14.36 -7.86 -1.03
C TYR A 60 -13.42 -6.70 -1.40
N SER A 61 -12.40 -6.98 -2.21
CA SER A 61 -11.42 -5.98 -2.68
C SER A 61 -10.92 -6.29 -4.09
N CYS A 62 -10.10 -5.40 -4.67
CA CYS A 62 -9.37 -5.76 -5.89
C CYS A 62 -8.35 -6.89 -5.61
N ILE A 63 -8.03 -7.66 -6.65
CA ILE A 63 -7.10 -8.80 -6.55
C ILE A 63 -5.66 -8.36 -6.19
N ASP A 64 -5.30 -7.11 -6.48
CA ASP A 64 -3.96 -6.59 -6.23
C ASP A 64 -3.56 -6.59 -4.75
N ILE A 65 -4.53 -6.44 -3.83
CA ILE A 65 -4.27 -6.56 -2.39
C ILE A 65 -3.79 -7.98 -2.05
N THR A 66 -4.45 -9.00 -2.61
CA THR A 66 -4.06 -10.39 -2.42
C THR A 66 -2.70 -10.66 -3.08
N ALA A 67 -2.48 -10.15 -4.29
CA ALA A 67 -1.20 -10.29 -4.99
C ALA A 67 -0.05 -9.67 -4.19
N ALA A 68 -0.27 -8.49 -3.60
CA ALA A 68 0.71 -7.82 -2.76
C ALA A 68 1.01 -8.61 -1.47
N ALA A 69 -0.01 -9.13 -0.79
CA ALA A 69 0.17 -9.95 0.42
C ALA A 69 0.98 -11.22 0.14
N VAL A 70 0.68 -11.91 -0.98
CA VAL A 70 1.42 -13.09 -1.42
C VAL A 70 2.87 -12.74 -1.74
N ALA A 71 3.12 -11.67 -2.50
CA ALA A 71 4.46 -11.22 -2.84
C ALA A 71 5.26 -10.75 -1.60
N ALA A 72 4.58 -10.17 -0.61
CA ALA A 72 5.16 -9.78 0.67
C ALA A 72 5.42 -10.97 1.61
N ARG A 73 4.89 -12.17 1.31
CA ARG A 73 5.03 -13.41 2.10
C ARG A 73 4.48 -13.27 3.53
N VAL A 74 3.34 -12.61 3.66
CA VAL A 74 2.61 -12.46 4.93
C VAL A 74 1.41 -13.39 4.98
N ARG A 75 0.97 -13.72 6.19
CA ARG A 75 -0.32 -14.38 6.43
C ARG A 75 -1.45 -13.37 6.28
N VAL A 76 -2.65 -13.86 6.00
CA VAL A 76 -3.81 -13.03 5.73
C VAL A 76 -4.97 -13.37 6.67
N ARG A 77 -5.68 -12.35 7.13
CA ARG A 77 -7.02 -12.47 7.72
C ARG A 77 -7.99 -11.56 6.98
N LEU A 78 -9.07 -12.11 6.48
CA LEU A 78 -10.09 -11.31 5.79
C LEU A 78 -11.11 -10.80 6.80
N TYR A 79 -11.52 -9.55 6.64
CA TYR A 79 -12.70 -8.98 7.29
C TYR A 79 -13.74 -8.56 6.24
N ASP A 80 -14.97 -8.31 6.63
CA ASP A 80 -16.07 -7.99 5.72
C ASP A 80 -16.27 -6.46 5.57
N LEU A 81 -17.10 -6.04 4.62
CA LEU A 81 -17.47 -4.63 4.44
C LEU A 81 -18.96 -4.44 4.72
N ASP A 82 -19.32 -3.26 5.19
CA ASP A 82 -20.71 -2.80 5.13
C ASP A 82 -21.09 -2.57 3.65
N PRO A 83 -22.07 -3.31 3.09
CA PRO A 83 -22.43 -3.19 1.68
C PRO A 83 -23.04 -1.84 1.30
N ALA A 84 -23.56 -1.07 2.27
CA ALA A 84 -24.14 0.24 2.02
C ALA A 84 -23.07 1.34 1.89
N THR A 85 -21.92 1.18 2.57
CA THR A 85 -20.87 2.21 2.67
C THR A 85 -19.54 1.79 2.07
N LEU A 86 -19.35 0.49 1.81
CA LEU A 86 -18.07 -0.16 1.49
C LEU A 86 -16.97 0.13 2.53
N SER A 87 -17.36 0.57 3.72
CA SER A 87 -16.44 0.75 4.85
C SER A 87 -16.23 -0.59 5.55
N PRO A 88 -15.13 -0.76 6.32
CA PRO A 88 -14.94 -1.95 7.13
C PRO A 88 -16.15 -2.26 8.00
N ASP A 89 -16.62 -3.50 7.96
CA ASP A 89 -17.47 -4.02 9.01
C ASP A 89 -16.63 -4.15 10.28
N LEU A 90 -16.91 -3.29 11.25
CA LEU A 90 -16.09 -3.17 12.46
C LEU A 90 -16.14 -4.43 13.32
N GLU A 91 -17.23 -5.22 13.27
CA GLU A 91 -17.32 -6.46 14.04
C GLU A 91 -16.35 -7.52 13.50
N SER A 92 -16.37 -7.79 12.19
CA SER A 92 -15.43 -8.73 11.57
C SER A 92 -13.98 -8.25 11.65
N LEU A 93 -13.74 -6.93 11.53
CA LEU A 93 -12.40 -6.36 11.73
C LEU A 93 -11.91 -6.55 13.16
N GLU A 94 -12.76 -6.34 14.16
CA GLU A 94 -12.41 -6.56 15.57
C GLU A 94 -12.09 -8.04 15.83
N GLN A 95 -12.81 -8.98 15.20
CA GLN A 95 -12.48 -10.40 15.28
C GLN A 95 -11.09 -10.71 14.69
N CYS A 96 -10.69 -10.05 13.59
CA CYS A 96 -9.33 -10.13 13.06
C CYS A 96 -8.30 -9.62 14.06
N LEU A 97 -8.54 -8.45 14.65
CA LEU A 97 -7.67 -7.84 15.66
C LEU A 97 -7.46 -8.77 16.87
N ARG A 98 -8.53 -9.34 17.44
CA ARG A 98 -8.47 -10.28 18.57
C ARG A 98 -7.65 -11.54 18.26
N ARG A 99 -7.59 -11.95 16.99
CA ARG A 99 -6.80 -13.11 16.54
C ARG A 99 -5.34 -12.77 16.22
N GLY A 100 -4.94 -11.51 16.41
CA GLY A 100 -3.60 -11.00 16.14
C GLY A 100 -3.38 -10.68 14.66
N VAL A 101 -3.07 -9.42 14.39
CA VAL A 101 -2.62 -8.87 13.10
C VAL A 101 -1.55 -7.81 13.38
N ASP A 102 -0.62 -7.66 12.45
CA ASP A 102 0.48 -6.69 12.53
C ASP A 102 0.15 -5.40 11.77
N ALA A 103 -0.74 -5.47 10.76
CA ALA A 103 -1.22 -4.32 10.01
C ALA A 103 -2.62 -4.57 9.43
N ILE A 104 -3.31 -3.49 9.08
CA ILE A 104 -4.60 -3.50 8.39
C ILE A 104 -4.47 -2.70 7.09
N VAL A 105 -4.98 -3.24 5.99
CA VAL A 105 -5.29 -2.48 4.77
C VAL A 105 -6.78 -2.17 4.81
N VAL A 106 -7.11 -0.89 4.59
CA VAL A 106 -8.47 -0.34 4.66
C VAL A 106 -8.94 0.04 3.28
#